data_AF-A0A6M5F9Y4-F1
#
_entry.id   AF-A0A6M5F9Y4-F1
#
_cell.length_a   1.000
_cell.length_b   1.000
_cell.length_c   1.000
_cell.angle_alpha   90.00
_cell.angle_beta   90.00
_cell.angle_gamma   90.00
#
_symmetry.space_group_name_H-M   'P 1'
#
loop_
_entity.id
_entity.type
_entity.pdbx_description
1 polymer ?
#
loop_
_entity_poly.entity_id
_entity_poly.type
_entity_poly.pdbx_seq_one_letter_code
_entity_poly.pdbx_strand_id
1 'polypeptide(L)'
;MSFELINKVNQAQKKQAVVDVRSGDTVRVYQKIKEGNKERIQMFEGVVIRTDNKQSHTSRITVRKIASGVGVEKSFLLHSPLIEKIEIVRRAKVRRKFLSFLRKRSGKSARLTAKNFDRAAVNDVHDAKAEAEAERLKEEAAQAAAAKQAEKDAAQAELDAKAAEVAARHKEA
;
A
#
# COMPACT_ATOMS: atom_id res chain seq x y z
N MET A 1 21.98 -16.69 21.64
CA MET A 1 21.87 -17.41 20.35
C MET A 1 20.50 -17.22 19.67
N SER A 2 19.36 -17.44 20.33
CA SER A 2 18.03 -17.31 19.68
C SER A 2 17.62 -15.87 19.34
N PHE A 3 17.93 -14.88 20.19
CA PHE A 3 17.51 -13.49 20.01
C PHE A 3 18.18 -12.79 18.82
N GLU A 4 19.46 -13.06 18.57
CA GLU A 4 20.20 -12.48 17.45
C GLU A 4 19.70 -12.99 16.10
N LEU A 5 19.39 -14.28 16.03
CA LEU A 5 18.83 -14.89 14.82
C LEU A 5 17.46 -14.29 14.49
N ILE A 6 16.59 -14.16 15.50
CA ILE A 6 15.28 -13.51 15.36
C ILE A 6 15.43 -12.06 14.90
N ASN A 7 16.39 -11.32 15.47
CA ASN A 7 16.64 -9.94 15.04
C ASN A 7 17.13 -9.83 13.60
N LYS A 8 17.98 -10.76 13.15
CA LYS A 8 18.44 -10.80 11.75
C LYS A 8 17.28 -11.00 10.78
N VAL A 9 16.37 -11.94 11.08
CA VAL A 9 15.16 -12.17 10.28
C VAL A 9 14.26 -10.93 10.30
N ASN A 10 14.05 -10.33 11.48
CA ASN A 10 13.20 -9.14 11.63
C ASN A 10 13.75 -7.93 10.88
N GLN A 11 15.07 -7.74 10.85
CA GLN A 11 15.70 -6.65 10.10
C GLN A 11 15.53 -6.83 8.60
N ALA A 12 15.59 -8.06 8.09
CA ALA A 12 15.35 -8.34 6.67
C ALA A 12 13.94 -7.97 6.20
N GLN A 13 12.95 -8.02 7.10
CA GLN A 13 11.55 -7.69 6.81
C GLN A 13 11.21 -6.20 6.97
N LYS A 14 12.17 -5.36 7.39
CA LYS A 14 11.94 -3.92 7.49
C LYS A 14 12.15 -3.24 6.14
N LYS A 15 11.18 -2.41 5.76
CA LYS A 15 11.39 -1.32 4.79
C LYS A 15 12.57 -0.45 5.22
N GLN A 16 13.39 0.00 4.28
CA GLN A 16 14.58 0.82 4.56
C GLN A 16 14.18 2.19 5.09
N ALA A 17 13.09 2.74 4.56
CA ALA A 17 12.61 4.04 4.93
C ALA A 17 11.09 4.01 5.15
N VAL A 18 10.65 4.61 6.26
CA VAL A 18 9.23 4.79 6.59
C VAL A 18 8.99 6.20 7.08
N VAL A 19 7.84 6.74 6.72
CA VAL A 19 7.41 8.09 7.12
C VAL A 19 7.32 8.19 8.65
N ASP A 20 7.84 9.28 9.25
CA ASP A 20 7.72 9.53 10.69
C ASP A 20 6.29 9.98 11.07
N VAL A 21 5.43 8.97 11.21
CA VAL A 21 4.05 9.16 11.65
C VAL A 21 4.00 9.32 13.17
N ARG A 22 3.24 10.31 13.64
CA ARG A 22 3.03 10.59 15.06
C ARG A 22 1.55 10.53 15.43
N SER A 23 1.27 10.27 16.71
CA SER A 23 -0.09 10.39 17.22
C SER A 23 -0.61 11.81 17.03
N GLY A 24 -1.85 11.94 16.57
CA GLY A 24 -2.46 13.23 16.22
C GLY A 24 -2.28 13.62 14.75
N ASP A 25 -1.39 12.96 14.01
CA ASP A 25 -1.28 13.17 12.57
C ASP A 25 -2.54 12.66 11.85
N THR A 26 -2.95 13.36 10.80
CA THR A 26 -3.96 12.91 9.85
C THR A 26 -3.22 12.32 8.66
N VAL A 27 -3.46 11.05 8.37
CA VAL A 27 -2.72 10.28 7.37
C VAL A 27 -3.66 9.69 6.34
N ARG A 28 -3.17 9.55 5.11
CA ARG A 28 -3.75 8.72 4.05
C ARG A 28 -2.91 7.46 3.92
N VAL A 29 -3.51 6.32 4.16
CA VAL A 29 -2.87 5.01 4.00
C VAL A 29 -3.43 4.37 2.73
N TYR A 30 -2.55 4.09 1.78
CA TYR A 30 -2.87 3.39 0.53
C TYR A 30 -2.62 1.90 0.75
N GLN A 31 -3.70 1.14 0.88
CA GLN A 31 -3.66 -0.30 1.14
C GLN A 31 -4.08 -1.07 -0.10
N LYS A 32 -3.26 -2.03 -0.51
CA LYS A 32 -3.60 -3.03 -1.51
C LYS A 32 -4.58 -4.04 -0.91
N ILE A 33 -5.71 -4.23 -1.57
CA ILE A 33 -6.77 -5.17 -1.19
C ILE A 33 -7.01 -6.12 -2.35
N LYS A 34 -7.01 -7.42 -2.03
CA LYS A 34 -7.31 -8.50 -2.99
C LYS A 34 -8.79 -8.88 -2.89
N GLU A 35 -9.50 -8.80 -4.01
CA GLU A 35 -10.90 -9.17 -4.15
C GLU A 35 -10.98 -10.29 -5.20
N GLY A 36 -10.92 -11.54 -4.72
CA GLY A 36 -10.80 -12.72 -5.58
C GLY A 36 -9.48 -12.69 -6.37
N ASN A 37 -9.58 -12.58 -7.70
CA ASN A 37 -8.43 -12.52 -8.61
C ASN A 37 -7.95 -11.11 -8.94
N LYS A 38 -8.65 -10.06 -8.48
CA LYS A 38 -8.28 -8.66 -8.77
C LYS A 38 -7.68 -8.01 -7.54
N GLU A 39 -6.73 -7.10 -7.77
CA GLU A 39 -6.15 -6.25 -6.73
C GLU A 39 -6.56 -4.80 -6.97
N ARG A 40 -6.86 -4.07 -5.90
CA ARG A 40 -7.11 -2.63 -5.95
C ARG A 40 -6.45 -1.91 -4.79
N ILE A 41 -6.15 -0.64 -4.98
CA ILE A 41 -5.60 0.22 -3.94
C ILE A 41 -6.75 0.98 -3.30
N GLN A 42 -6.97 0.77 -2.00
CA GLN A 42 -7.93 1.51 -1.20
C GLN A 42 -7.22 2.51 -0.30
N MET A 43 -7.63 3.77 -0.40
CA MET A 43 -7.17 4.82 0.49
C MET A 43 -8.01 4.85 1.77
N PHE A 44 -7.34 4.83 2.93
CA PHE A 44 -7.95 5.07 4.24
C PHE A 44 -7.36 6.34 4.86
N GLU A 45 -8.18 7.40 4.91
CA GLU A 45 -7.80 8.69 5.51
C GLU A 45 -8.38 8.84 6.91
N GLY A 46 -7.54 9.16 7.90
CA GLY A 46 -8.02 9.42 9.26
C GLY A 46 -6.94 9.92 10.21
N VAL A 47 -7.31 10.11 11.47
CA VAL A 47 -6.41 10.57 12.53
C VAL A 47 -5.73 9.39 13.18
N VAL A 48 -4.40 9.45 13.31
CA VAL A 48 -3.60 8.48 14.04
C VAL A 48 -3.85 8.66 15.52
N ILE A 49 -4.52 7.69 16.14
CA ILE A 49 -4.80 7.72 17.58
C ILE A 49 -3.68 7.09 18.40
N ARG A 50 -2.91 6.18 17.80
CA ARG A 50 -1.85 5.43 18.48
C ARG A 50 -0.73 5.07 17.50
N THR A 51 0.50 5.17 17.97
CA THR A 51 1.70 4.64 17.31
C THR A 51 2.42 3.72 18.28
N ASP A 52 2.67 2.47 17.90
CA ASP A 52 3.36 1.48 18.73
C ASP A 52 4.63 0.97 18.04
N ASN A 53 5.61 0.55 18.85
CA ASN A 53 6.81 -0.16 18.42
C ASN A 53 7.58 0.49 17.25
N LYS A 54 7.79 1.82 17.28
CA LYS A 54 8.43 2.59 16.18
C LYS A 54 9.75 2.00 15.68
N GLN A 55 10.57 1.43 16.56
CA GLN A 55 11.88 0.86 16.19
C GLN A 55 11.81 -0.62 15.78
N SER A 56 10.65 -1.27 15.86
CA SER A 56 10.48 -2.70 15.54
C SER A 56 9.93 -2.91 14.14
N HIS A 57 10.17 -4.09 13.57
CA HIS A 57 9.50 -4.56 12.35
C HIS A 57 7.97 -4.64 12.52
N THR A 58 7.49 -4.80 13.76
CA THR A 58 6.06 -4.75 14.10
C THR A 58 5.53 -3.33 14.35
N SER A 59 6.27 -2.29 13.93
CA SER A 59 5.82 -0.91 14.06
C SER A 59 4.45 -0.73 13.45
N ARG A 60 3.54 -0.15 14.22
CA ARG A 60 2.14 -0.04 13.82
C ARG A 60 1.55 1.32 14.16
N ILE A 61 0.60 1.73 13.34
CA ILE A 61 -0.23 2.90 13.54
C ILE A 61 -1.70 2.49 13.57
N THR A 62 -2.47 3.09 14.46
CA THR A 62 -3.92 2.92 14.49
C THR A 62 -4.57 4.21 14.03
N VAL A 63 -5.28 4.14 12.91
CA VAL A 63 -5.93 5.26 12.24
C VAL A 63 -7.43 5.18 12.48
N ARG A 64 -8.02 6.28 12.95
CA ARG A 64 -9.45 6.42 13.21
C ARG A 64 -10.08 7.37 12.21
N LYS A 65 -11.21 6.95 11.63
CA LYS A 65 -12.08 7.76 10.77
C LYS A 65 -13.53 7.57 11.22
N ILE A 66 -14.37 8.58 11.04
CA ILE A 66 -15.82 8.38 11.04
C ILE A 66 -16.25 8.19 9.58
N ALA A 67 -16.76 7.01 9.25
CA ALA A 67 -17.26 6.66 7.93
C ALA A 67 -18.75 6.40 8.03
N SER A 68 -19.57 7.15 7.27
CA SER A 68 -21.04 7.00 7.26
C SER A 68 -21.67 7.00 8.66
N GLY A 69 -21.23 7.90 9.54
CA GLY A 69 -21.70 8.00 10.92
C GLY A 69 -21.11 6.98 11.90
N VAL A 70 -20.39 5.96 11.43
CA VAL A 70 -19.78 4.91 12.26
C VAL A 70 -18.29 5.17 12.45
N GLY A 71 -17.81 5.07 13.69
CA GLY A 71 -16.38 5.18 14.00
C GLY A 71 -15.63 3.92 13.59
N VAL A 72 -14.77 4.03 12.57
CA VAL A 72 -13.93 2.93 12.07
C VAL A 72 -12.48 3.16 12.50
N GLU A 73 -11.88 2.14 13.11
CA GLU A 73 -10.46 2.11 13.45
C GLU A 73 -9.78 0.98 12.68
N LYS A 74 -8.69 1.30 11.99
CA LYS A 74 -7.84 0.31 11.32
C LYS A 74 -6.41 0.42 11.84
N SER A 75 -5.79 -0.73 12.10
CA SER A 75 -4.38 -0.79 12.48
C SER A 75 -3.54 -1.24 11.30
N PHE A 76 -2.49 -0.50 11.00
CA PHE A 76 -1.60 -0.70 9.86
C PHE A 76 -0.18 -0.93 10.36
N LEU A 77 0.51 -1.93 9.84
CA LEU A 77 1.93 -2.16 10.10
C LEU A 77 2.75 -1.34 9.10
N LEU A 78 3.67 -0.49 9.56
CA LEU A 78 4.43 0.41 8.68
C LEU A 78 5.28 -0.36 7.65
N HIS A 79 5.77 -1.53 8.02
CA HIS A 79 6.59 -2.37 7.16
C HIS A 79 5.79 -3.43 6.37
N SER A 80 4.44 -3.37 6.38
CA SER A 80 3.65 -4.34 5.61
C SER A 80 3.81 -4.13 4.10
N PRO A 81 3.95 -5.21 3.31
CA PRO A 81 3.96 -5.14 1.84
C PRO A 81 2.58 -4.78 1.27
N LEU A 82 1.50 -4.96 2.04
CA LEU A 82 0.15 -4.58 1.62
C LEU A 82 -0.06 -3.06 1.64
N ILE A 83 0.86 -2.31 2.24
CA ILE A 83 0.81 -0.85 2.25
C ILE A 83 1.77 -0.34 1.20
N GLU A 84 1.21 0.34 0.22
CA GLU A 84 1.95 0.94 -0.87
C GLU A 84 2.55 2.28 -0.44
N LYS A 85 1.73 3.16 0.13
CA LYS A 85 2.15 4.49 0.56
C LYS A 85 1.42 4.94 1.81
N ILE A 86 2.12 5.73 2.64
CA ILE A 86 1.51 6.49 3.73
C ILE A 86 1.87 7.95 3.52
N GLU A 87 0.87 8.82 3.47
CA GLU A 87 1.06 10.26 3.33
C GLU A 87 0.53 10.98 4.56
N ILE A 88 1.32 11.89 5.13
CA ILE A 88 0.87 12.79 6.19
C ILE A 88 0.23 14.02 5.55
N VAL A 89 -1.08 14.16 5.77
CA VAL A 89 -1.85 15.31 5.30
C VAL A 89 -1.72 16.48 6.28
N ARG A 90 -1.84 16.19 7.58
CA ARG A 90 -1.88 17.24 8.61
C ARG A 90 -1.25 16.76 9.89
N ARG A 91 -0.39 17.59 10.50
CA ARG A 91 0.13 17.36 11.84
C ARG A 91 -0.67 18.14 12.89
N ALA A 92 -0.95 17.51 14.02
CA ALA A 92 -1.66 18.15 15.13
C ALA A 92 -0.82 18.15 16.41
N LYS A 93 -0.99 19.20 17.22
CA LYS A 93 -0.40 19.26 18.56
C LYS A 93 -1.23 18.39 19.50
N VAL A 94 -0.59 17.36 20.07
CA VAL A 94 -1.20 16.49 21.07
C VAL A 94 -0.30 16.33 22.28
N ARG A 95 -0.91 16.02 23.43
CA ARG A 95 -0.20 15.84 24.70
C ARG A 95 -0.09 14.36 25.13
N ARG A 96 -0.79 13.45 24.45
CA ARG A 96 -0.86 12.02 24.80
C ARG A 96 -0.40 11.18 23.62
N LYS A 97 0.32 10.08 23.90
CA LYS A 97 0.71 9.07 22.89
C LYS A 97 -0.48 8.27 22.38
N PHE A 98 -1.47 7.99 23.24
CA PHE A 98 -2.71 7.32 22.85
C PHE A 98 -3.92 8.23 23.06
N LEU A 99 -4.60 8.55 21.95
CA LEU A 99 -5.72 9.48 21.88
C LEU A 99 -7.08 8.76 21.96
N SER A 100 -7.21 7.81 22.88
CA SER A 100 -8.44 7.03 23.07
C SER A 100 -9.68 7.90 23.34
N PHE A 101 -9.49 9.10 23.91
CA PHE A 101 -10.56 10.05 24.17
C PHE A 101 -11.30 10.51 22.90
N LEU A 102 -10.65 10.45 21.72
CA LEU A 102 -11.29 10.78 20.44
C LEU A 102 -12.40 9.79 20.04
N ARG A 103 -12.50 8.65 20.73
CA ARG A 103 -13.61 7.70 20.54
C ARG A 103 -14.95 8.23 21.03
N LYS A 104 -14.92 9.01 22.11
CA LYS A 104 -16.11 9.58 22.77
C LYS A 104 -16.43 11.00 22.30
N ARG A 105 -15.63 11.57 21.39
CA ARG A 105 -15.75 12.96 20.93
C ARG A 105 -16.14 13.00 19.46
N SER A 106 -16.98 13.97 19.10
CA SER A 106 -17.40 14.24 17.73
C SER A 106 -17.43 15.75 17.44
N GLY A 107 -17.44 16.10 16.15
CA GLY A 107 -17.52 17.49 15.70
C GLY A 107 -16.40 18.37 16.25
N LYS A 108 -16.77 19.55 16.77
CA LYS A 108 -15.83 20.57 17.26
C LYS A 108 -14.95 20.06 18.41
N SER A 109 -15.47 19.19 19.27
CA SER A 109 -14.74 18.63 20.42
C SER A 109 -13.63 17.63 20.03
N ALA A 110 -13.73 17.03 18.85
CA ALA A 110 -12.74 16.10 18.32
C ALA A 110 -11.63 16.80 17.51
N ARG A 111 -11.78 18.10 17.21
CA ARG A 111 -10.82 18.85 16.41
C ARG A 111 -9.53 19.08 17.19
N LEU A 112 -8.42 18.60 16.64
CA LEU A 112 -7.09 18.81 17.22
C LEU A 112 -6.43 20.06 16.61
N THR A 113 -5.77 20.86 17.46
CA THR A 113 -5.02 22.05 17.05
C THR A 113 -3.95 21.70 16.03
N ALA A 114 -3.94 22.37 14.88
CA ALA A 114 -2.95 22.15 13.84
C ALA A 114 -1.55 22.61 14.31
N LYS A 115 -0.52 21.93 13.81
CA LYS A 115 0.88 22.32 13.99
C LYS A 115 1.51 22.44 12.61
N ASN A 116 2.23 23.53 12.37
CA ASN A 116 3.00 23.69 11.14
C ASN A 116 4.08 22.62 11.07
N PHE A 117 4.20 21.98 9.92
CA PHE A 117 5.22 21.00 9.60
C PHE A 117 5.50 21.08 8.11
N ASP A 118 6.73 20.77 7.74
CA ASP A 118 7.09 20.62 6.34
C ASP A 118 6.49 19.31 5.82
N ARG A 119 5.51 19.43 4.90
CA ARG A 119 4.85 18.27 4.31
C ARG A 119 5.77 17.56 3.31
N ALA A 120 6.57 18.31 2.56
CA ALA A 120 7.44 17.75 1.53
C ALA A 120 8.54 16.91 2.18
N ALA A 121 9.26 17.49 3.15
CA ALA A 121 10.35 16.81 3.83
C ALA A 121 9.93 15.54 4.58
N VAL A 122 8.68 15.44 5.03
CA VAL A 122 8.20 14.27 5.80
C VAL A 122 7.62 13.17 4.91
N ASN A 123 7.04 13.53 3.76
CA ASN A 123 6.42 12.57 2.85
C ASN A 123 7.35 12.10 1.74
N ASP A 124 8.43 12.83 1.46
CA ASP A 124 9.46 12.40 0.52
C ASP A 124 10.37 11.36 1.18
N VAL A 125 9.89 10.12 1.18
CA VAL A 125 10.59 8.97 1.71
C VAL A 125 10.77 7.98 0.58
N HIS A 126 11.97 7.99 -0.01
CA HIS A 126 12.39 7.01 -1.02
C HIS A 126 12.93 5.76 -0.33
N ASP A 127 12.54 4.59 -0.81
CA ASP A 127 13.03 3.30 -0.37
C ASP A 127 13.67 2.62 -1.58
N ALA A 128 15.00 2.74 -1.69
CA ALA A 128 15.77 2.26 -2.83
C ALA A 128 15.59 0.75 -3.07
N LYS A 129 15.35 -0.04 -2.02
CA LYS A 129 15.03 -1.47 -2.18
C LYS A 129 13.64 -1.70 -2.75
N ALA A 130 12.65 -0.94 -2.31
CA ALA A 130 11.29 -1.04 -2.84
C ALA A 130 11.22 -0.62 -4.32
N GLU A 131 11.99 0.40 -4.69
CA GLU A 131 12.11 0.85 -6.08
C GLU A 131 12.76 -0.21 -6.96
N ALA A 132 13.90 -0.77 -6.55
CA ALA A 132 14.57 -1.85 -7.27
C ALA A 132 13.71 -3.13 -7.35
N GLU A 133 12.96 -3.47 -6.30
CA GLU A 133 11.98 -4.57 -6.36
C GLU A 133 10.82 -4.29 -7.29
N ALA A 134 10.30 -3.05 -7.29
CA ALA A 134 9.24 -2.66 -8.20
C ALA A 134 9.71 -2.66 -9.67
N GLU A 135 10.94 -2.27 -9.95
CA GLU A 135 11.55 -2.37 -11.28
C GLU A 135 11.70 -3.82 -11.74
N ARG A 136 12.28 -4.68 -10.90
CA ARG A 136 12.37 -6.13 -11.21
C ARG A 136 10.99 -6.74 -11.48
N LEU A 137 10.00 -6.44 -10.65
CA LEU A 137 8.63 -6.95 -10.84
C LEU A 137 7.98 -6.39 -12.12
N LYS A 138 8.27 -5.14 -12.51
CA LYS A 138 7.79 -4.56 -13.78
C LYS A 138 8.46 -5.24 -14.97
N GLU A 139 9.75 -5.51 -14.90
CA GLU A 139 10.48 -6.24 -15.94
C GLU A 139 9.97 -7.67 -16.08
N GLU A 140 9.79 -8.39 -14.98
CA GLU A 140 9.20 -9.74 -14.96
C GLU A 140 7.77 -9.74 -15.50
N ALA A 141 6.95 -8.75 -15.13
CA ALA A 141 5.59 -8.60 -15.65
C ALA A 141 5.58 -8.27 -17.14
N ALA A 142 6.52 -7.44 -17.63
CA ALA A 142 6.66 -7.11 -19.04
C ALA A 142 7.11 -8.33 -19.86
N GLN A 143 8.06 -9.12 -19.35
CA GLN A 143 8.49 -10.38 -19.98
C GLN A 143 7.36 -11.42 -20.01
N ALA A 144 6.61 -11.56 -18.91
CA ALA A 144 5.46 -12.46 -18.85
C ALA A 144 4.31 -12.00 -19.78
N ALA A 145 4.10 -10.69 -19.93
CA ALA A 145 3.13 -10.14 -20.87
C ALA A 145 3.56 -10.37 -22.32
N ALA A 146 4.83 -10.15 -22.64
CA ALA A 146 5.39 -10.40 -23.98
C ALA A 146 5.31 -11.89 -24.36
N ALA A 147 5.61 -12.80 -23.43
CA ALA A 147 5.49 -14.24 -23.65
C ALA A 147 4.03 -14.66 -23.93
N LYS A 148 3.07 -14.14 -23.14
CA LYS A 148 1.64 -14.40 -23.38
C LYS A 148 1.13 -13.77 -24.67
N GLN A 149 1.69 -12.65 -25.10
CA GLN A 149 1.32 -12.01 -26.36
C GLN A 149 1.85 -12.83 -27.54
N ALA A 150 3.11 -13.27 -27.49
CA ALA A 150 3.70 -14.14 -28.52
C ALA A 150 2.96 -15.49 -28.66
N GLU A 151 2.52 -16.07 -27.55
CA GLU A 151 1.71 -17.30 -27.56
C GLU A 151 0.33 -17.09 -28.20
N LYS A 152 -0.32 -15.95 -27.92
CA LYS A 152 -1.59 -15.56 -28.57
C LYS A 152 -1.43 -15.25 -30.05
N ASP A 153 -0.37 -14.54 -30.42
CA ASP A 153 -0.09 -14.18 -31.81
C ASP A 153 0.22 -15.43 -32.64
N ALA A 154 0.93 -16.42 -32.07
CA ALA A 154 1.17 -17.72 -32.69
C ALA A 154 -0.13 -18.54 -32.85
N ALA A 155 -0.97 -18.59 -31.82
CA ALA A 155 -2.26 -19.27 -31.88
C ALA A 155 -3.22 -18.61 -32.90
N GLN A 156 -3.19 -17.27 -32.99
CA GLN A 156 -3.98 -16.52 -33.97
C GLN A 156 -3.49 -16.77 -35.39
N ALA A 157 -2.16 -16.79 -35.62
CA ALA A 157 -1.60 -17.12 -36.92
C ALA A 157 -1.96 -18.54 -37.38
N GLU A 158 -2.02 -19.51 -36.46
CA GLU A 158 -2.47 -20.87 -36.76
C GLU A 158 -3.97 -20.92 -37.12
N LEU A 159 -4.81 -20.14 -36.41
CA LEU A 159 -6.23 -20.02 -36.72
C LEU A 159 -6.48 -19.33 -38.06
N ASP A 160 -5.73 -18.27 -38.36
CA ASP A 160 -5.83 -17.52 -39.62
C ASP A 160 -5.37 -18.39 -40.80
N ALA A 161 -4.33 -19.20 -40.62
CA ALA A 161 -3.90 -20.18 -41.62
C ALA A 161 -4.98 -21.24 -41.90
N LYS A 162 -5.61 -21.79 -40.85
CA LYS A 162 -6.74 -22.73 -40.99
C LYS A 162 -7.95 -22.08 -41.64
N ALA A 163 -8.26 -20.82 -41.30
CA ALA A 163 -9.35 -20.07 -41.90
C ALA A 163 -9.12 -19.79 -43.40
N ALA A 164 -7.87 -19.47 -43.78
CA ALA A 164 -7.49 -19.27 -45.17
C ALA A 164 -7.59 -20.56 -45.99
N GLU A 165 -7.21 -21.72 -45.42
CA GLU A 165 -7.37 -23.03 -46.06
C GLU A 165 -8.84 -23.38 -46.30
N VAL A 166 -9.71 -23.14 -45.31
CA VAL A 166 -11.17 -23.37 -45.45
C VAL A 166 -11.79 -22.44 -46.49
N ALA A 167 -11.39 -21.16 -46.52
CA ALA A 167 -11.88 -20.20 -47.51
C ALA A 167 -11.43 -20.53 -48.94
N ALA A 168 -10.22 -21.07 -49.11
CA ALA A 168 -9.75 -21.55 -50.41
C ALA A 168 -10.58 -22.74 -50.91
N ARG A 169 -10.86 -23.72 -50.03
CA ARG A 169 -11.73 -24.87 -50.37
C ARG A 169 -13.15 -24.47 -50.75
N HIS A 170 -13.70 -23.40 -50.17
CA HIS A 170 -15.04 -22.92 -50.51
C HIS A 170 -15.08 -22.15 -51.85
N LYS A 171 -13.96 -21.62 -52.34
CA LYS A 171 -13.91 -20.92 -53.65
C LYS A 171 -13.74 -21.88 -54.84
N GLU A 172 -13.32 -23.11 -54.58
CA GLU A 172 -13.12 -24.16 -55.58
C GLU A 172 -14.34 -25.09 -55.75
N ALA A 173 -15.42 -24.86 -54.99
CA ALA A 173 -16.72 -25.54 -55.07
C ALA A 173 -17.78 -24.64 -55.69
#